data_AF-A0A7R7HX85-F1
#
_entry.id   AF-A0A7R7HX85-F1
#
_cell.length_a   1.000
_cell.length_b   1.000
_cell.length_c   1.000
_cell.angle_alpha   90.00
_cell.angle_beta   90.00
_cell.angle_gamma   90.00
#
_symmetry.space_group_name_H-M   'P 1'
#
loop_
_entity.id
_entity.type
_entity.pdbx_description
1 polymer ?
#
loop_
_entity_poly.entity_id
_entity_poly.type
_entity_poly.pdbx_seq_one_letter_code
_entity_poly.pdbx_strand_id
1 'polypeptide(L)' 'MSGSSEQITSPDQRKPLNRKAARAGAIICAIVCLLMTIGNQKGHVGDVFLVVTAVLLVGAVVLDWLLRKNGLRR' A
#
# COMPACT_ATOMS: atom_id res chain seq x y z
N MET A 1 9.64 -2.95 -35.68
CA MET A 1 8.94 -3.73 -34.62
C MET A 1 9.69 -3.55 -33.31
N SER A 2 9.11 -2.84 -32.34
CA SER A 2 9.62 -2.84 -30.96
C SER A 2 9.15 -4.14 -30.33
N GLY A 3 9.96 -5.19 -30.47
CA GLY A 3 9.72 -6.44 -29.78
C GLY A 3 9.91 -6.18 -28.29
N SER A 4 8.83 -6.13 -27.54
CA SER A 4 8.90 -6.19 -26.08
C SER A 4 9.42 -7.59 -25.74
N SER A 5 10.73 -7.73 -25.67
CA SER A 5 11.42 -8.93 -25.22
C SER A 5 10.97 -9.21 -23.80
N GLU A 6 10.05 -10.17 -23.65
CA GLU A 6 9.60 -10.64 -22.35
C GLU A 6 10.83 -11.00 -21.53
N GLN A 7 11.04 -10.28 -20.42
CA GLN A 7 12.24 -10.43 -19.62
C GLN A 7 12.18 -11.80 -18.93
N ILE A 8 12.90 -12.78 -19.46
CA ILE A 8 12.99 -14.13 -18.89
C ILE A 8 13.85 -14.04 -17.64
N THR A 9 13.20 -13.87 -16.48
CA THR A 9 13.86 -13.88 -15.18
C THR A 9 13.93 -15.30 -14.64
N SER A 10 15.09 -15.75 -14.17
CA SER A 10 15.18 -17.02 -13.46
C SER A 10 14.41 -16.98 -12.12
N PRO A 11 13.90 -18.10 -11.59
CA PRO A 11 13.06 -18.11 -10.39
C PRO A 11 13.69 -17.42 -9.17
N ASP A 12 15.02 -17.42 -9.06
CA ASP A 12 15.81 -16.79 -8.01
C ASP A 12 15.87 -15.25 -8.11
N GLN A 13 15.66 -14.68 -9.30
CA GLN A 13 15.62 -13.23 -9.51
C GLN A 13 14.30 -12.61 -9.00
N ARG A 14 13.25 -13.43 -8.85
CA ARG A 14 11.96 -13.02 -8.27
C ARG A 14 12.05 -13.00 -6.74
N LYS A 15 12.82 -12.07 -6.19
CA LYS A 15 12.87 -11.90 -4.73
C LYS A 15 11.52 -11.44 -4.20
N PRO A 16 11.02 -12.05 -3.10
CA PRO A 16 9.78 -11.60 -2.49
C PRO A 16 9.93 -10.16 -1.99
N LEU A 17 8.88 -9.36 -2.19
CA LEU A 17 8.85 -7.97 -1.73
C LEU A 17 9.20 -7.86 -0.24
N ASN A 18 10.04 -6.88 0.10
CA ASN A 18 10.38 -6.59 1.50
C ASN A 18 9.12 -6.09 2.23
N ARG A 19 8.55 -6.97 3.07
CA ARG A 19 7.30 -6.69 3.78
C ARG A 19 7.41 -5.52 4.75
N LYS A 20 8.57 -5.32 5.38
CA LYS A 20 8.77 -4.18 6.28
C LYS A 20 8.69 -2.88 5.50
N ALA A 21 9.35 -2.82 4.34
CA ALA A 21 9.30 -1.66 3.45
C ALA A 21 7.87 -1.42 2.93
N ALA A 22 7.15 -2.48 2.54
CA ALA A 22 5.77 -2.37 2.07
C ALA A 22 4.82 -1.82 3.17
N ARG A 23 4.93 -2.32 4.40
CA ARG A 23 4.14 -1.82 5.54
C ARG A 23 4.48 -0.37 5.87
N ALA A 24 5.77 -0.03 5.91
CA ALA A 24 6.20 1.35 6.15
C ALA A 24 5.67 2.30 5.06
N GLY A 25 5.78 1.91 3.78
CA GLY A 25 5.24 2.66 2.66
C GLY A 25 3.73 2.88 2.78
N ALA A 26 2.96 1.84 3.11
CA ALA A 26 1.52 1.96 3.32
C ALA A 26 1.15 2.94 4.45
N ILE A 27 1.86 2.89 5.59
CA ILE A 27 1.63 3.82 6.71
C ILE A 27 2.02 5.26 6.33
N ILE A 28 3.15 5.45 5.64
CA ILE A 28 3.58 6.78 5.17
C ILE A 28 2.53 7.35 4.21
N CYS A 29 2.06 6.57 3.23
CA CYS A 29 1.01 7.00 2.31
C CYS A 29 -0.29 7.36 3.04
N ALA A 30 -0.70 6.56 4.04
CA ALA A 30 -1.89 6.87 4.84
C ALA A 30 -1.75 8.20 5.59
N ILE A 31 -0.59 8.46 6.19
CA ILE A 31 -0.31 9.74 6.87
C ILE A 31 -0.36 10.90 5.87
N VAL A 32 0.25 10.75 4.69
CA VAL A 32 0.22 11.78 3.64
C VAL A 32 -1.23 12.06 3.19
N CYS A 33 -2.04 11.03 2.98
CA CYS A 33 -3.46 11.22 2.65
C CYS A 33 -4.20 12.04 3.70
N LEU A 34 -3.94 11.81 4.99
CA LEU A 34 -4.54 12.59 6.08
C LEU A 34 -3.99 14.02 6.16
N LEU A 35 -2.70 14.23 5.91
CA LEU A 35 -2.13 15.58 5.86
C LEU A 35 -2.74 16.41 4.72
N MET A 36 -3.09 15.76 3.61
CA MET A 36 -3.73 16.42 2.46
C MET A 36 -5.16 16.91 2.75
N THR A 37 -5.80 16.47 3.84
CA THR A 37 -7.11 17.03 4.25
C THR A 37 -6.96 18.36 5.00
N ILE A 38 -5.74 18.75 5.36
CA ILE A 38 -5.46 20.01 6.06
C ILE A 38 -5.15 21.07 5.02
N GLY A 39 -6.01 22.09 4.89
CA GLY A 39 -5.79 23.19 3.96
C GLY A 39 -7.07 23.87 3.51
N ASN A 40 -6.99 24.59 2.39
CA ASN A 40 -8.07 25.42 1.86
C ASN A 40 -9.08 24.62 1.00
N GLN A 41 -9.48 23.45 1.49
CA GLN A 41 -10.50 22.63 0.85
C GLN A 41 -11.85 23.31 1.07
N LYS A 42 -12.59 23.63 0.00
CA LYS A 42 -13.96 24.21 0.13
C LYS A 42 -15.05 23.15 0.25
N GLY A 43 -14.75 21.90 -0.07
CA GLY A 43 -15.72 20.81 -0.08
C GLY A 43 -15.11 19.52 0.45
N HIS A 44 -15.93 18.72 1.13
CA HIS A 44 -15.49 17.55 1.90
C HIS A 44 -15.47 16.26 1.08
N VAL A 45 -15.99 16.25 -0.16
CA VAL A 45 -16.03 15.03 -0.98
C VAL A 45 -14.61 14.49 -1.21
N GLY A 46 -13.65 15.37 -1.52
CA GLY A 46 -12.24 14.98 -1.68
C GLY A 46 -11.62 14.45 -0.38
N ASP A 47 -11.95 15.06 0.75
CA ASP A 47 -11.47 14.61 2.06
C ASP A 47 -12.00 13.22 2.42
N VAL A 48 -13.26 12.92 2.07
CA VAL A 48 -13.83 11.58 2.27
C VAL A 48 -13.02 10.53 1.51
N PHE A 49 -12.65 10.78 0.25
CA PHE A 49 -11.81 9.84 -0.51
C PHE A 49 -10.42 9.66 0.11
N LEU A 50 -9.80 10.74 0.60
CA LEU A 50 -8.50 10.69 1.27
C LEU A 50 -8.56 9.88 2.57
N VAL A 51 -9.57 10.13 3.41
CA VAL A 51 -9.78 9.43 4.68
C VAL A 51 -10.09 7.95 4.43
N VAL A 52 -10.99 7.64 3.51
CA VAL A 52 -11.31 6.24 3.16
C VAL A 52 -10.07 5.51 2.67
N THR A 53 -9.26 6.13 1.82
CA THR A 53 -8.01 5.55 1.32
C THR A 53 -7.02 5.30 2.46
N ALA A 54 -6.85 6.25 3.37
CA ALA A 54 -5.98 6.08 4.54
C ALA A 54 -6.45 4.92 5.44
N VAL A 55 -7.76 4.83 5.70
CA VAL A 55 -8.36 3.73 6.47
C VAL A 55 -8.14 2.38 5.79
N LEU A 56 -8.28 2.29 4.47
CA LEU A 56 -8.03 1.06 3.72
C LEU A 56 -6.56 0.62 3.80
N LEU A 57 -5.62 1.56 3.67
CA LEU A 57 -4.19 1.26 3.79
C LEU A 57 -3.81 0.74 5.17
N VAL A 58 -4.26 1.43 6.24
CA VAL A 58 -4.03 1.01 7.61
C VAL A 58 -4.72 -0.33 7.88
N GLY A 59 -5.97 -0.48 7.44
CA GLY A 59 -6.74 -1.71 7.54
C GLY A 59 -6.04 -2.89 6.88
N ALA A 60 -5.49 -2.71 5.68
CA ALA A 60 -4.72 -3.75 4.98
C ALA A 60 -3.47 -4.18 5.76
N VAL A 61 -2.74 -3.24 6.37
CA VAL A 61 -1.57 -3.54 7.21
C VAL A 61 -1.97 -4.31 8.46
N VAL A 62 -3.06 -3.90 9.11
CA VAL A 62 -3.59 -4.57 10.31
C VAL A 62 -4.09 -5.98 9.96
N LEU A 63 -4.84 -6.13 8.88
CA LEU A 63 -5.33 -7.43 8.38
C LEU A 63 -4.16 -8.36 8.05
N ASP A 64 -3.14 -7.88 7.33
CA ASP A 64 -1.93 -8.66 7.05
C ASP A 64 -1.22 -9.11 8.34
N TRP A 65 -1.18 -8.25 9.36
CA TRP A 65 -0.62 -8.61 10.66
C TRP A 65 -1.46 -9.65 11.39
N LEU A 66 -2.78 -9.47 11.46
CA LEU A 66 -3.71 -10.39 12.12
C LEU A 66 -3.70 -11.77 11.46
N LEU A 67 -3.80 -11.83 10.13
CA LEU A 67 -3.77 -13.09 9.38
C LEU A 67 -2.48 -13.87 9.66
N ARG A 68 -1.33 -13.19 9.69
CA ARG A 68 -0.04 -13.82 9.98
C ARG A 68 0.10 -14.22 11.44
N LYS A 69 -0.43 -13.42 12.37
CA LYS A 69 -0.50 -13.75 13.80
C LYS A 69 -1.31 -15.03 14.01
N ASN A 70 -2.38 -15.21 13.25
CA ASN A 70 -3.28 -16.36 13.32
C ASN A 70 -2.76 -17.58 12.52
N GLY A 71 -1.51 -17.55 12.07
CA GLY A 71 -0.87 -18.71 11.47
C GLY A 71 -1.05 -18.85 9.96
N LEU A 72 -1.55 -17.82 9.25
CA LEU A 72 -1.50 -17.81 7.79
C LEU A 72 -0.03 -17.81 7.33
N ARG A 73 0.46 -19.01 7.00
CA ARG A 73 1.76 -19.24 6.40
C ARG A 73 1.61 -19.16 4.88
N ARG A 74 2.63 -18.56 4.28
CA ARG A 74 2.64 -18.08 2.90
C ARG A 74 2.39 -19.20 1.90
#